data_AF-A0A9E7IKM2-F1
#
_entry.id   AF-A0A9E7IKM2-F1
#
_cell.length_a   1.000
_cell.length_b   1.000
_cell.length_c   1.000
_cell.angle_alpha   90.00
_cell.angle_beta   90.00
_cell.angle_gamma   90.00
#
_symmetry.space_group_name_H-M   'P 1'
#
loop_
_entity.id
_entity.type
_entity.pdbx_description
1 polymer ?
#
loop_
_entity_poly.entity_id
_entity_poly.type
_entity_poly.pdbx_seq_one_letter_code
_entity_poly.pdbx_strand_id
1 'polypeptide(L)'
;MDAKDKKIATDLCYEIIKEVGRAIRPYVGKPESGEKVKMGADGTPTSYIDVIAEDQVINILKNAPINSYIISEEIGELKVGHGKKESVVITQELRRTDLTPEQKPKFIFLIDPIDGTSNAIKEIPAYGISIAVANVPDGRLATLNDVELGFISNFGNGNFFEAEKGKGCWLNNEEVHPSNIVNISDMSLGGFTKSGTKAASKLVDNARRMRVLGSVVLELSYVASGRYDAFLDLRGSRIIDIAASKLIVEEAGGIITDKYGEKLDNKLSIYERTIVVAANNNILHKQIIDILNDNESDVIGEVGVVSRVDEYHAILFSVKIIDYLLNNGIDVVIERSLARKLEKLKKDPNLKNIINTTIKEHPELKDQLKNLNFNIEFKLLSRTIQDFKSDMAIILGGDGTLLRTQTKMTEEIPIFGINMGTVGFLTEIEVNETFDSLKKILKGEYYLEKRTKLVVSHENHHYSALNEVVVMTDEPSKMLHFQVQVDGEIIEEFRADGLIISTPSGSTAYSMSAGGPIVDPNVGGFIIIPICPYKLGVRPFIVSDESEIIVKLLKKGKTAVFVMDGQINEEAEYQEEIRFKKSDKHVYFIRNSNKCFYKKVKDKLNEGGINN
;
A
#
# COMPACT_ATOMS: atom_id res chain seq x y z
N MET A 1 4.64 35.65 -4.01
CA MET A 1 4.79 36.77 -3.07
C MET A 1 5.88 37.71 -3.56
N ASP A 2 5.67 39.02 -3.54
CA ASP A 2 6.76 39.99 -3.80
C ASP A 2 7.63 40.22 -2.55
N ALA A 3 8.76 40.91 -2.70
CA ALA A 3 9.71 41.13 -1.59
C ALA A 3 9.13 41.96 -0.43
N LYS A 4 8.19 42.88 -0.72
CA LYS A 4 7.56 43.72 0.29
C LYS A 4 6.57 42.90 1.12
N ASP A 5 5.77 42.08 0.45
CA ASP A 5 4.83 41.18 1.08
C ASP A 5 5.55 40.11 1.93
N LYS A 6 6.66 39.55 1.43
CA LYS A 6 7.50 38.63 2.22
C LYS A 6 8.02 39.27 3.50
N LYS A 7 8.48 40.52 3.43
CA LYS A 7 8.93 41.26 4.61
C LYS A 7 7.83 41.45 5.66
N ILE A 8 6.63 41.86 5.22
CA ILE A 8 5.48 42.03 6.12
C ILE A 8 5.11 40.71 6.80
N ALA A 9 5.04 39.62 6.02
CA ALA A 9 4.74 38.29 6.56
C ALA A 9 5.80 37.83 7.57
N THR A 10 7.08 38.06 7.27
CA THR A 10 8.20 37.72 8.14
C THR A 10 8.16 38.48 9.46
N ASP A 11 7.96 39.81 9.42
CA ASP A 11 7.85 40.66 10.60
C ASP A 11 6.70 40.19 11.53
N LEU A 12 5.55 39.83 10.94
CA LEU A 12 4.42 39.27 11.68
C LEU A 12 4.74 37.90 12.29
N CYS A 13 5.43 37.01 11.57
CA CYS A 13 5.83 35.70 12.11
C CYS A 13 6.78 35.86 13.30
N TYR A 14 7.77 36.76 13.22
CA TYR A 14 8.67 37.05 14.34
C TYR A 14 7.94 37.60 15.56
N GLU A 15 6.96 38.49 15.35
CA GLU A 15 6.11 39.00 16.42
C GLU A 15 5.29 37.87 17.08
N ILE A 16 4.63 37.03 16.27
CA ILE A 16 3.84 35.89 16.74
C ILE A 16 4.69 34.95 17.59
N ILE A 17 5.83 34.49 17.08
CA ILE A 17 6.70 33.53 17.77
C ILE A 17 7.15 34.07 19.12
N LYS A 18 7.53 35.35 19.16
CA LYS A 18 8.00 36.03 20.38
C LYS A 18 6.88 36.16 21.42
N GLU A 19 5.71 36.64 21.02
CA GLU A 19 4.62 36.91 21.95
C GLU A 19 3.92 35.62 22.41
N VAL A 20 3.74 34.63 21.54
CA VAL A 20 3.28 33.29 21.93
C VAL A 20 4.26 32.66 22.93
N GLY A 21 5.56 32.64 22.61
CA GLY A 21 6.58 32.10 23.51
C GLY A 21 6.64 32.79 24.87
N ARG A 22 6.35 34.10 24.94
CA ARG A 22 6.19 34.83 26.21
C ARG A 22 4.92 34.43 26.95
N ALA A 23 3.80 34.31 26.25
CA ALA A 23 2.48 34.05 26.83
C ALA A 23 2.39 32.64 27.42
N ILE A 24 2.97 31.63 26.78
CA ILE A 24 2.88 30.23 27.25
C ILE A 24 3.89 29.92 28.37
N ARG A 25 4.98 30.68 28.49
CA ARG A 25 6.08 30.40 29.44
C ARG A 25 5.61 30.19 30.89
N PRO A 26 4.67 30.98 31.45
CA PRO A 26 4.17 30.76 32.82
C PRO A 26 3.35 29.47 33.00
N TYR A 27 3.00 28.77 31.92
CA TYR A 27 2.10 27.61 31.90
C TYR A 27 2.83 26.29 31.58
N VAL A 28 4.07 26.36 31.07
CA VAL A 28 4.95 25.20 30.89
C VAL A 28 5.19 24.52 32.25
N GLY A 29 5.14 23.18 32.28
CA GLY A 29 5.36 22.38 33.49
C GLY A 29 4.22 22.36 34.51
N LYS A 30 3.08 23.00 34.22
CA LYS A 30 1.93 23.06 35.14
C LYS A 30 0.84 22.07 34.73
N PRO A 31 0.42 21.14 35.62
CA PRO A 31 -0.66 20.20 35.32
C PRO A 31 -1.98 20.87 34.92
N GLU A 32 -2.32 21.98 35.56
CA GLU A 32 -3.52 22.81 35.27
C GLU A 32 -3.56 23.30 33.82
N SER A 33 -2.39 23.46 33.19
CA SER A 33 -2.28 23.92 31.80
C SER A 33 -2.66 22.84 30.79
N GLY A 34 -2.71 21.58 31.23
CA GLY A 34 -3.20 20.44 30.46
C GLY A 34 -4.69 20.13 30.65
N GLU A 35 -5.42 20.95 31.42
CA GLU A 35 -6.87 20.77 31.56
C GLU A 35 -7.57 21.01 30.22
N LYS A 36 -8.49 20.11 29.88
CA LYS A 36 -9.26 20.17 28.63
C LYS A 36 -10.34 21.23 28.74
N VAL A 37 -10.25 22.26 27.92
CA VAL A 37 -11.15 23.44 28.01
C VAL A 37 -12.27 23.38 26.97
N LYS A 38 -11.97 22.90 25.76
CA LYS A 38 -12.93 22.79 24.65
C LYS A 38 -12.50 21.68 23.68
N MET A 39 -13.29 21.47 22.64
CA MET A 39 -12.90 20.68 21.47
C MET A 39 -12.36 21.61 20.39
N GLY A 40 -11.24 21.26 19.78
CA GLY A 40 -10.63 21.93 18.64
C GLY A 40 -11.45 21.76 17.36
N ALA A 41 -11.13 22.56 16.35
CA ALA A 41 -11.81 22.52 15.06
C ALA A 41 -11.55 21.22 14.28
N ASP A 42 -10.46 20.52 14.60
CA ASP A 42 -10.12 19.21 14.06
C ASP A 42 -10.77 18.03 14.82
N GLY A 43 -11.53 18.32 15.88
CA GLY A 43 -12.23 17.32 16.69
C GLY A 43 -11.39 16.71 17.82
N THR A 44 -10.23 17.28 18.15
CA THR A 44 -9.40 16.83 19.27
C THR A 44 -9.59 17.71 20.52
N PRO A 45 -9.34 17.19 21.75
CA PRO A 45 -9.48 17.99 22.96
C PRO A 45 -8.36 19.05 23.10
N THR A 46 -8.74 20.32 23.18
CA THR A 46 -7.83 21.46 23.37
C THR A 46 -7.42 21.64 24.83
N SER A 47 -6.13 21.81 25.12
CA SER A 47 -5.65 22.12 26.47
C SER A 47 -5.68 23.62 26.75
N TYR A 48 -5.66 24.02 28.02
CA TYR A 48 -5.69 25.43 28.40
C TYR A 48 -4.51 26.24 27.84
N ILE A 49 -3.31 25.65 27.80
CA ILE A 49 -2.12 26.30 27.23
C ILE A 49 -2.26 26.59 25.72
N ASP A 50 -2.94 25.71 24.97
CA ASP A 50 -3.18 25.88 23.53
C ASP A 50 -4.09 27.08 23.28
N VAL A 51 -5.13 27.27 24.12
CA VAL A 51 -6.02 28.44 24.05
C VAL A 51 -5.25 29.75 24.24
N ILE A 52 -4.30 29.78 25.17
CA ILE A 52 -3.49 30.97 25.45
C ILE A 52 -2.61 31.32 24.24
N ALA A 53 -1.97 30.33 23.64
CA ALA A 53 -1.15 30.54 22.45
C ALA A 53 -1.98 31.04 21.27
N GLU A 54 -3.11 30.39 21.02
CA GLU A 54 -4.04 30.75 19.95
C GLU A 54 -4.58 32.17 20.07
N ASP A 55 -4.98 32.59 21.27
CA ASP A 55 -5.48 33.94 21.50
C ASP A 55 -4.43 35.01 21.17
N GLN A 56 -3.14 34.73 21.39
CA GLN A 56 -2.07 35.63 20.97
C GLN A 56 -1.93 35.71 19.46
N VAL A 57 -1.95 34.57 18.77
CA VAL A 57 -1.90 34.51 17.29
C VAL A 57 -3.04 35.33 16.68
N ILE A 58 -4.28 35.10 17.14
CA ILE A 58 -5.44 35.84 16.68
C ILE A 58 -5.26 37.33 16.95
N ASN A 59 -4.84 37.71 18.15
CA ASN A 59 -4.75 39.13 18.52
C ASN A 59 -3.77 39.89 17.63
N ILE A 60 -2.63 39.30 17.28
CA ILE A 60 -1.63 39.91 16.40
C ILE A 60 -2.20 40.03 14.97
N LEU A 61 -2.65 38.93 14.39
CA LEU A 61 -3.10 38.93 12.98
C LEU A 61 -4.41 39.69 12.77
N LYS A 62 -5.30 39.73 13.77
CA LYS A 62 -6.51 40.56 13.76
C LYS A 62 -6.16 42.04 13.68
N ASN A 63 -5.15 42.49 14.42
CA ASN A 63 -4.77 43.90 14.48
C ASN A 63 -3.78 44.30 13.38
N ALA A 64 -3.31 43.35 12.57
CA ALA A 64 -2.45 43.62 11.43
C ALA A 64 -3.16 44.52 10.39
N PRO A 65 -2.42 45.41 9.71
CA PRO A 65 -2.96 46.33 8.70
C PRO A 65 -3.23 45.65 7.35
N ILE A 66 -3.37 44.32 7.34
CA ILE A 66 -3.57 43.50 6.15
C ILE A 66 -4.62 42.43 6.44
N ASN A 67 -5.40 42.07 5.42
CA ASN A 67 -6.29 40.92 5.50
C ASN A 67 -5.49 39.63 5.25
N SER A 68 -5.71 38.62 6.09
CA SER A 68 -5.07 37.30 5.99
C SER A 68 -6.07 36.20 6.32
N TYR A 69 -5.84 35.02 5.75
CA TYR A 69 -6.50 33.79 6.18
C TYR A 69 -5.63 33.07 7.21
N ILE A 70 -6.26 32.41 8.18
CA ILE A 70 -5.62 31.53 9.17
C ILE A 70 -6.22 30.14 9.04
N ILE A 71 -5.36 29.13 9.05
CA ILE A 71 -5.70 27.71 9.20
C ILE A 71 -4.98 27.23 10.47
N SER A 72 -5.74 26.86 11.50
CA SER A 72 -5.20 26.32 12.75
C SER A 72 -6.04 25.15 13.27
N GLU A 73 -5.40 24.25 14.02
CA GLU A 73 -6.03 23.07 14.64
C GLU A 73 -7.21 23.43 15.55
N GLU A 74 -7.05 24.46 16.39
CA GLU A 74 -7.99 24.73 17.47
C GLU A 74 -9.11 25.70 17.10
N ILE A 75 -8.83 26.62 16.17
CA ILE A 75 -9.77 27.66 15.76
C ILE A 75 -10.43 27.34 14.41
N GLY A 76 -9.79 26.51 13.59
CA GLY A 76 -10.26 26.18 12.25
C GLY A 76 -9.81 27.23 11.23
N GLU A 77 -10.74 27.66 10.39
CA GLU A 77 -10.48 28.56 9.26
C GLU A 77 -11.06 29.95 9.53
N LEU A 78 -10.19 30.98 9.56
CA LEU A 78 -10.56 32.37 9.82
C LEU A 78 -10.07 33.33 8.75
N LYS A 79 -10.78 34.44 8.59
CA LYS A 79 -10.33 35.67 7.94
C LYS A 79 -10.10 36.74 9.02
N VAL A 80 -8.92 37.35 9.03
CA VAL A 80 -8.51 38.34 10.04
C VAL A 80 -7.82 39.54 9.40
N GLY A 81 -7.87 40.68 10.08
CA GLY A 81 -7.18 41.92 9.69
C GLY A 81 -7.99 43.17 10.02
N HIS A 82 -7.32 44.32 10.13
CA HIS A 82 -7.96 45.63 10.40
C HIS A 82 -8.91 45.64 11.62
N GLY A 83 -8.53 44.92 12.68
CA GLY A 83 -9.32 44.79 13.91
C GLY A 83 -10.53 43.85 13.79
N LYS A 84 -10.67 43.11 12.68
CA LYS A 84 -11.80 42.21 12.42
C LYS A 84 -11.37 40.75 12.41
N LYS A 85 -12.29 39.87 12.81
CA LYS A 85 -12.18 38.42 12.66
C LYS A 85 -13.52 37.85 12.19
N GLU A 86 -13.48 36.90 11.28
CA GLU A 86 -14.64 36.25 10.69
C GLU A 86 -14.31 34.76 10.46
N SER A 87 -15.24 33.86 10.80
CA SER A 87 -15.10 32.44 10.47
C SER A 87 -15.49 32.24 9.01
N VAL A 88 -14.67 31.50 8.27
CA VAL A 88 -14.83 31.30 6.83
C VAL A 88 -14.55 29.85 6.47
N VAL A 89 -14.90 29.46 5.25
CA VAL A 89 -14.40 28.25 4.62
C VAL A 89 -13.47 28.69 3.50
N ILE A 90 -12.15 28.64 3.74
CA ILE A 90 -11.11 29.16 2.85
C ILE A 90 -11.23 28.52 1.47
N THR A 91 -11.53 27.22 1.39
CA THR A 91 -11.71 26.54 0.09
C THR A 91 -12.88 27.08 -0.74
N GLN A 92 -13.90 27.67 -0.11
CA GLN A 92 -15.00 28.36 -0.78
C GLN A 92 -14.63 29.82 -1.09
N GLU A 93 -13.98 30.51 -0.14
CA GLU A 93 -13.51 31.87 -0.32
C GLU A 93 -12.52 32.01 -1.50
N LEU A 94 -11.60 31.05 -1.67
CA LEU A 94 -10.65 31.04 -2.79
C LEU A 94 -11.31 30.89 -4.17
N ARG A 95 -12.58 30.48 -4.23
CA ARG A 95 -13.35 30.37 -5.48
C ARG A 95 -14.15 31.63 -5.80
N ARG A 96 -14.19 32.60 -4.89
CA ARG A 96 -14.90 33.85 -5.08
C ARG A 96 -14.19 34.75 -6.08
N THR A 97 -14.98 35.35 -6.96
CA THR A 97 -14.52 36.30 -7.98
C THR A 97 -15.04 37.72 -7.75
N ASP A 98 -15.82 37.93 -6.69
CA ASP A 98 -16.53 39.17 -6.37
C ASP A 98 -15.79 40.09 -5.38
N LEU A 99 -14.62 39.70 -4.89
CA LEU A 99 -13.82 40.47 -3.92
C LEU A 99 -12.99 41.57 -4.61
N THR A 100 -12.97 42.78 -4.04
CA THR A 100 -12.03 43.84 -4.48
C THR A 100 -10.59 43.52 -4.05
N PRO A 101 -9.56 44.10 -4.71
CA PRO A 101 -8.16 43.90 -4.32
C PRO A 101 -7.87 44.19 -2.84
N GLU A 102 -8.55 45.17 -2.24
CA GLU A 102 -8.39 45.55 -0.84
C GLU A 102 -9.08 44.58 0.13
N GLN A 103 -10.13 43.90 -0.32
CA GLN A 103 -10.88 42.91 0.46
C GLN A 103 -10.26 41.52 0.42
N LYS A 104 -9.41 41.27 -0.57
CA LYS A 104 -8.76 39.99 -0.79
C LYS A 104 -7.63 39.80 0.22
N PRO A 105 -7.65 38.70 0.99
CA PRO A 105 -6.53 38.40 1.87
C PRO A 105 -5.25 38.20 1.08
N LYS A 106 -4.13 38.67 1.64
CA LYS A 106 -2.81 38.57 1.01
C LYS A 106 -2.16 37.21 1.24
N PHE A 107 -2.35 36.67 2.43
CA PHE A 107 -1.63 35.49 2.91
C PHE A 107 -2.58 34.44 3.46
N ILE A 108 -2.16 33.19 3.38
CA ILE A 108 -2.71 32.08 4.17
C ILE A 108 -1.64 31.70 5.18
N PHE A 109 -1.92 31.90 6.47
CA PHE A 109 -1.08 31.42 7.56
C PHE A 109 -1.59 30.05 8.00
N LEU A 110 -0.73 29.03 7.92
CA LEU A 110 -0.93 27.75 8.60
C LEU A 110 -0.12 27.79 9.87
N ILE A 111 -0.80 27.70 11.01
CA ILE A 111 -0.18 27.89 12.31
C ILE A 111 -0.56 26.71 13.20
N ASP A 112 0.46 26.08 13.78
CA ASP A 112 0.31 25.29 14.98
C ASP A 112 1.02 26.05 16.12
N PRO A 113 0.27 26.74 16.99
CA PRO A 113 0.85 27.60 18.02
C PRO A 113 1.67 26.83 19.06
N ILE A 114 1.35 25.55 19.30
CA ILE A 114 2.06 24.66 20.23
C ILE A 114 2.07 23.23 19.66
N ASP A 115 3.08 22.90 18.86
CA ASP A 115 3.40 21.49 18.60
C ASP A 115 4.06 20.88 19.83
N GLY A 116 3.64 19.66 20.19
CA GLY A 116 4.13 18.97 21.38
C GLY A 116 3.55 19.50 22.71
N THR A 117 2.27 19.89 22.76
CA THR A 117 1.57 20.33 24.00
C THR A 117 1.84 19.43 25.21
N SER A 118 1.77 18.11 25.03
CA SER A 118 2.07 17.13 26.10
C SER A 118 3.51 17.24 26.61
N ASN A 119 4.46 17.56 25.73
CA ASN A 119 5.85 17.79 26.10
C ASN A 119 6.00 19.11 26.88
N ALA A 120 5.32 20.18 26.46
CA ALA A 120 5.30 21.46 27.18
C ALA A 120 4.76 21.32 28.61
N ILE A 121 3.66 20.59 28.79
CA ILE A 121 3.05 20.35 30.11
C ILE A 121 3.98 19.54 31.02
N LYS A 122 4.80 18.65 30.45
CA LYS A 122 5.71 17.76 31.18
C LYS A 122 7.15 18.27 31.28
N GLU A 123 7.43 19.50 30.84
CA GLU A 123 8.77 20.09 30.77
C GLU A 123 9.78 19.27 29.93
N ILE A 124 9.29 18.50 28.96
CA ILE A 124 10.15 17.83 27.98
C ILE A 124 10.53 18.86 26.92
N PRO A 125 11.82 19.15 26.63
CA PRO A 125 12.24 20.27 25.77
C PRO A 125 12.09 20.00 24.26
N ALA A 126 10.95 19.41 23.87
CA ALA A 126 10.56 19.08 22.50
C ALA A 126 9.14 19.61 22.23
N TYR A 127 8.98 20.92 22.30
CA TYR A 127 7.75 21.63 21.98
C TYR A 127 8.08 23.00 21.39
N GLY A 128 7.17 23.54 20.60
CA GLY A 128 7.44 24.76 19.84
C GLY A 128 6.25 25.27 19.06
N ILE A 129 6.50 26.25 18.20
CA ILE A 129 5.51 26.81 17.28
C ILE A 129 5.92 26.52 15.84
N SER A 130 4.94 26.23 14.98
CA SER A 130 5.09 26.04 13.54
C SER A 130 4.26 27.09 12.79
N ILE A 131 4.88 27.80 11.85
CA ILE A 131 4.20 28.78 11.00
C ILE A 131 4.63 28.60 9.56
N ALA A 132 3.68 28.34 8.67
CA ALA A 132 3.88 28.42 7.22
C ALA A 132 3.05 29.56 6.64
N VAL A 133 3.63 30.29 5.69
CA VAL A 133 2.95 31.38 4.97
C VAL A 133 2.87 31.01 3.50
N ALA A 134 1.64 30.92 2.98
CA ALA A 134 1.36 30.66 1.57
C ALA A 134 0.76 31.88 0.87
N ASN A 135 1.01 31.97 -0.44
CA ASN A 135 0.27 32.89 -1.30
C ASN A 135 -1.20 32.49 -1.38
N VAL A 136 -2.08 33.47 -1.55
CA VAL A 136 -3.49 33.24 -1.89
C VAL A 136 -3.61 33.08 -3.41
N PRO A 137 -3.87 31.88 -3.95
CA PRO A 137 -3.97 31.67 -5.39
C PRO A 137 -5.29 32.19 -5.95
N ASP A 138 -5.28 32.49 -7.25
CA ASP A 138 -6.45 33.01 -7.97
C ASP A 138 -7.26 31.86 -8.58
N GLY A 139 -8.53 31.75 -8.17
CA GLY A 139 -9.50 30.86 -8.81
C GLY A 139 -9.22 29.36 -8.71
N ARG A 140 -8.28 28.96 -7.84
CA ARG A 140 -7.98 27.56 -7.52
C ARG A 140 -7.77 27.35 -6.03
N LEU A 141 -7.77 26.10 -5.61
CA LEU A 141 -7.42 25.73 -4.24
C LEU A 141 -5.93 26.00 -3.98
N ALA A 142 -5.62 26.38 -2.75
CA ALA A 142 -4.25 26.50 -2.27
C ALA A 142 -3.70 25.13 -1.85
N THR A 143 -2.43 24.88 -2.16
CA THR A 143 -1.74 23.62 -1.87
C THR A 143 -0.39 23.86 -1.19
N LEU A 144 0.26 22.79 -0.74
CA LEU A 144 1.61 22.84 -0.16
C LEU A 144 2.64 23.50 -1.09
N ASN A 145 2.46 23.47 -2.41
CA ASN A 145 3.33 24.19 -3.34
C ASN A 145 3.20 25.72 -3.26
N ASP A 146 2.12 26.25 -2.68
CA ASP A 146 1.90 27.71 -2.52
C ASP A 146 2.61 28.31 -1.31
N VAL A 147 3.18 27.48 -0.43
CA VAL A 147 3.96 27.90 0.74
C VAL A 147 5.25 28.58 0.26
N GLU A 148 5.54 29.76 0.80
CA GLU A 148 6.67 30.63 0.43
C GLU A 148 7.65 30.85 1.58
N LEU A 149 7.14 30.83 2.82
CA LEU A 149 7.93 31.02 4.05
C LEU A 149 7.56 29.95 5.07
N GLY A 150 8.55 29.48 5.83
CA GLY A 150 8.37 28.50 6.90
C GLY A 150 9.21 28.88 8.11
N PHE A 151 8.61 28.81 9.30
CA PHE A 151 9.24 29.17 10.57
C PHE A 151 8.90 28.13 11.63
N ILE A 152 9.91 27.63 12.33
CA ILE A 152 9.75 26.68 13.43
C ILE A 152 10.61 27.13 14.60
N SER A 153 10.02 27.35 15.77
CA SER A 153 10.76 27.74 16.98
C SER A 153 10.54 26.73 18.09
N ASN A 154 11.61 26.07 18.53
CA ASN A 154 11.60 25.20 19.71
C ASN A 154 11.79 26.07 20.96
N PHE A 155 10.72 26.22 21.74
CA PHE A 155 10.74 27.04 22.95
C PHE A 155 11.52 26.40 24.11
N GLY A 156 11.70 25.08 24.08
CA GLY A 156 12.43 24.34 25.12
C GLY A 156 13.94 24.49 25.04
N ASN A 157 14.51 24.71 23.84
CA ASN A 157 15.96 24.80 23.65
C ASN A 157 16.43 26.03 22.85
N GLY A 158 15.52 26.85 22.33
CA GLY A 158 15.83 28.07 21.60
C GLY A 158 16.31 27.87 20.16
N ASN A 159 16.15 26.67 19.58
CA ASN A 159 16.43 26.46 18.15
C ASN A 159 15.32 27.12 17.33
N PHE A 160 15.71 27.99 16.40
CA PHE A 160 14.81 28.68 15.48
C PHE A 160 15.20 28.37 14.03
N PHE A 161 14.33 27.67 13.33
CA PHE A 161 14.44 27.39 11.91
C PHE A 161 13.61 28.38 11.11
N GLU A 162 14.18 28.86 10.00
CA GLU A 162 13.46 29.63 9.00
C GLU A 162 13.88 29.21 7.59
N ALA A 163 12.94 29.28 6.65
CA ALA A 163 13.18 29.00 5.24
C ALA A 163 12.37 29.94 4.35
N GLU A 164 12.98 30.38 3.26
CA GLU A 164 12.31 31.10 2.19
C GLU A 164 12.47 30.31 0.89
N LYS A 165 11.36 30.12 0.18
CA LYS A 165 11.34 29.34 -1.05
C LYS A 165 12.34 29.85 -2.09
N GLY A 166 13.24 28.98 -2.52
CA GLY A 166 14.32 29.23 -3.48
C GLY A 166 15.48 30.04 -2.91
N LYS A 167 15.61 30.16 -1.58
CA LYS A 167 16.67 30.93 -0.92
C LYS A 167 17.50 30.11 0.06
N GLY A 168 17.01 28.97 0.53
CA GLY A 168 17.67 28.15 1.54
C GLY A 168 16.95 28.15 2.90
N CYS A 169 17.60 27.50 3.86
CA CYS A 169 17.12 27.30 5.22
C CYS A 169 18.21 27.64 6.24
N TRP A 170 17.81 28.28 7.34
CA TRP A 170 18.70 28.68 8.42
C TRP A 170 18.22 28.17 9.77
N LEU A 171 19.17 27.87 10.64
CA LEU A 171 18.99 27.62 12.05
C LEU A 171 19.74 28.69 12.84
N ASN A 172 19.03 29.52 13.60
CA ASN A 172 19.62 30.61 14.40
C ASN A 172 20.56 31.52 13.57
N ASN A 173 20.16 31.84 12.32
CA ASN A 173 20.93 32.61 11.32
C ASN A 173 22.11 31.89 10.66
N GLU A 174 22.35 30.61 10.97
CA GLU A 174 23.35 29.79 10.28
C GLU A 174 22.68 28.89 9.24
N GLU A 175 23.22 28.85 8.03
CA GLU A 175 22.72 27.96 6.97
C GLU A 175 22.86 26.50 7.39
N VAL A 176 21.85 25.69 7.11
CA VAL A 176 21.84 24.27 7.46
C VAL A 176 21.69 23.38 6.24
N HIS A 177 22.32 22.22 6.34
CA HIS A 177 22.23 21.17 5.33
C HIS A 177 21.97 19.83 6.01
N PRO A 178 21.26 18.91 5.32
CA PRO A 178 21.13 17.54 5.77
C PRO A 178 22.49 16.83 5.87
N SER A 179 22.50 15.71 6.59
CA SER A 179 23.68 14.85 6.67
C SER A 179 23.95 14.13 5.33
N ASN A 180 25.15 13.55 5.20
CA ASN A 180 25.55 12.80 3.99
C ASN A 180 25.45 11.26 4.18
N ILE A 181 24.68 10.79 5.16
CA ILE A 181 24.51 9.35 5.40
C ILE A 181 23.68 8.72 4.28
N VAL A 182 24.17 7.62 3.71
CA VAL A 182 23.52 6.91 2.60
C VAL A 182 23.12 5.48 2.93
N ASN A 183 23.66 4.91 4.01
CA ASN A 183 23.37 3.55 4.45
C ASN A 183 22.34 3.59 5.58
N ILE A 184 21.29 2.77 5.45
CA ILE A 184 20.28 2.55 6.49
C ILE A 184 20.92 2.11 7.82
N SER A 185 21.93 1.24 7.78
CA SER A 185 22.64 0.74 8.98
C SER A 185 23.37 1.82 9.79
N ASP A 186 23.63 2.98 9.18
CA ASP A 186 24.30 4.10 9.83
C ASP A 186 23.30 5.17 10.31
N MET A 187 22.03 5.08 9.89
CA MET A 187 21.06 6.16 10.02
C MET A 187 20.50 6.32 11.44
N SER A 188 20.26 7.56 11.81
CA SER A 188 19.48 7.99 12.97
C SER A 188 18.06 8.32 12.49
N LEU A 189 17.11 7.46 12.88
CA LEU A 189 15.72 7.49 12.43
C LEU A 189 14.82 8.21 13.45
N GLY A 190 14.09 9.21 13.00
CA GLY A 190 12.92 9.74 13.70
C GLY A 190 11.64 9.08 13.21
N GLY A 191 10.59 9.11 14.01
CA GLY A 191 9.28 8.80 13.45
C GLY A 191 8.23 8.21 14.35
N PHE A 192 7.03 8.17 13.81
CA PHE A 192 5.86 7.56 14.43
C PHE A 192 5.29 6.49 13.52
N THR A 193 5.15 5.29 14.05
CA THR A 193 4.68 4.12 13.30
C THR A 193 3.31 3.70 13.81
N LYS A 194 2.47 3.13 12.93
CA LYS A 194 1.31 2.36 13.38
C LYS A 194 1.81 0.99 13.82
N SER A 195 1.50 0.60 15.06
CA SER A 195 1.88 -0.68 15.65
C SER A 195 1.51 -1.85 14.71
N GLY A 196 2.46 -2.72 14.40
CA GLY A 196 2.22 -3.98 13.68
C GLY A 196 2.53 -3.98 12.17
N THR A 197 3.11 -2.91 11.61
CA THR A 197 3.54 -2.93 10.20
C THR A 197 4.93 -3.54 10.03
N LYS A 198 5.03 -4.68 9.31
CA LYS A 198 6.30 -5.40 9.04
C LYS A 198 7.38 -4.49 8.44
N ALA A 199 6.98 -3.61 7.53
CA ALA A 199 7.88 -2.66 6.86
C ALA A 199 8.48 -1.62 7.83
N ALA A 200 7.71 -1.14 8.80
CA ALA A 200 8.23 -0.25 9.83
C ALA A 200 9.20 -0.99 10.77
N SER A 201 8.94 -2.26 11.09
CA SER A 201 9.89 -3.10 11.84
C SER A 201 11.22 -3.22 11.10
N LYS A 202 11.20 -3.58 9.80
CA LYS A 202 12.41 -3.70 8.97
C LYS A 202 13.27 -2.44 9.01
N LEU A 203 12.66 -1.25 8.91
CA LEU A 203 13.41 0.01 8.99
C LEU A 203 14.04 0.23 10.36
N VAL A 204 13.31 -0.05 11.44
CA VAL A 204 13.80 0.11 12.80
C VAL A 204 14.91 -0.89 13.11
N ASP A 205 14.76 -2.13 12.65
CA ASP A 205 15.71 -3.22 12.84
C ASP A 205 17.03 -2.97 12.10
N ASN A 206 16.97 -2.28 10.94
CA ASN A 206 18.16 -1.93 10.17
C ASN A 206 18.72 -0.53 10.50
N ALA A 207 17.99 0.35 11.18
CA ALA A 207 18.52 1.66 11.57
C ALA A 207 19.56 1.53 12.70
N ARG A 208 20.60 2.38 12.69
CA ARG A 208 21.57 2.44 13.81
C ARG A 208 20.88 2.73 15.14
N ARG A 209 19.87 3.61 15.09
CA ARG A 209 19.07 4.03 16.25
C ARG A 209 17.79 4.71 15.80
N MET A 210 16.74 4.53 16.60
CA MET A 210 15.49 5.28 16.47
C MET A 210 15.27 6.20 17.67
N ARG A 211 14.70 7.38 17.45
CA ARG A 211 14.31 8.34 18.49
C ARG A 211 12.91 8.88 18.19
N VAL A 212 12.09 9.01 19.23
CA VAL A 212 10.74 9.58 19.14
C VAL A 212 10.62 10.65 20.21
N LEU A 213 10.52 11.91 19.80
CA LEU A 213 10.46 13.09 20.67
C LEU A 213 9.04 13.59 20.89
N GLY A 214 8.07 13.14 20.09
CA GLY A 214 6.67 13.52 20.27
C GLY A 214 6.26 14.80 19.55
N SER A 215 7.04 15.25 18.55
CA SER A 215 6.77 16.44 17.74
C SER A 215 7.19 16.18 16.29
N VAL A 216 6.21 16.16 15.38
CA VAL A 216 6.47 15.93 13.94
C VAL A 216 7.23 17.12 13.35
N VAL A 217 6.87 18.34 13.78
CA VAL A 217 7.45 19.60 13.32
C VAL A 217 8.95 19.66 13.62
N LEU A 218 9.32 19.39 14.88
CA LEU A 218 10.72 19.49 15.32
C LEU A 218 11.58 18.36 14.75
N GLU A 219 11.05 17.14 14.67
CA GLU A 219 11.80 16.00 14.13
C GLU A 219 12.06 16.12 12.63
N LEU A 220 11.13 16.68 11.84
CA LEU A 220 11.38 17.02 10.43
C LEU A 220 12.46 18.11 10.30
N SER A 221 12.47 19.11 11.18
CA SER A 221 13.52 20.15 11.21
C SER A 221 14.91 19.57 11.55
N TYR A 222 14.95 18.45 12.26
CA TYR A 222 16.19 17.72 12.53
C TYR A 222 16.73 16.98 11.31
N VAL A 223 15.88 16.60 10.34
CA VAL A 223 16.34 16.11 9.03
C VAL A 223 17.02 17.25 8.27
N ALA A 224 16.41 18.44 8.24
CA ALA A 224 16.96 19.62 7.57
C ALA A 224 18.34 20.03 8.12
N SER A 225 18.56 19.90 9.42
CA SER A 225 19.86 20.20 10.08
C SER A 225 20.83 19.03 10.16
N GLY A 226 20.50 17.87 9.57
CA GLY A 226 21.35 16.67 9.59
C GLY A 226 21.51 16.04 10.98
N ARG A 227 20.67 16.41 11.96
CA ARG A 227 20.63 15.79 13.28
C ARG A 227 19.94 14.43 13.24
N TYR A 228 18.91 14.31 12.41
CA TYR A 228 18.32 13.05 11.96
C TYR A 228 18.70 12.82 10.51
N ASP A 229 18.89 11.56 10.15
CA ASP A 229 19.20 11.17 8.77
C ASP A 229 17.89 10.92 7.99
N ALA A 230 16.85 10.46 8.69
CA ALA A 230 15.51 10.28 8.15
C ALA A 230 14.44 10.44 9.22
N PHE A 231 13.21 10.73 8.77
CA PHE A 231 12.01 10.80 9.58
C PHE A 231 10.82 10.20 8.84
N LEU A 232 9.94 9.48 9.53
CA LEU A 232 8.68 9.00 8.97
C LEU A 232 7.50 9.12 9.93
N ASP A 233 6.35 9.56 9.43
CA ASP A 233 5.07 9.45 10.15
C ASP A 233 4.06 8.64 9.32
N LEU A 234 3.92 7.36 9.68
CA LEU A 234 3.00 6.42 9.03
C LEU A 234 1.57 6.48 9.58
N ARG A 235 1.32 7.31 10.61
CA ARG A 235 -0.03 7.47 11.17
C ARG A 235 -0.90 8.34 10.27
N GLY A 236 -0.27 9.26 9.54
CA GLY A 236 -0.89 10.33 8.77
C GLY A 236 -0.94 11.63 9.58
N SER A 237 0.01 12.53 9.34
CA SER A 237 0.09 13.84 10.00
C SER A 237 -0.78 14.87 9.27
N ARG A 238 -1.20 15.90 10.00
CA ARG A 238 -2.02 16.98 9.44
C ARG A 238 -1.15 17.88 8.58
N ILE A 239 -1.74 18.48 7.55
CA ILE A 239 -1.00 19.39 6.66
C ILE A 239 -0.45 20.61 7.41
N ILE A 240 -1.12 21.05 8.48
CA ILE A 240 -0.68 22.17 9.34
C ILE A 240 0.71 21.85 9.95
N ASP A 241 0.87 20.65 10.51
CA ASP A 241 2.11 20.17 11.14
C ASP A 241 3.27 20.01 10.13
N ILE A 242 2.94 19.83 8.84
CA ILE A 242 3.92 19.52 7.80
C ILE A 242 4.30 20.74 6.97
N ALA A 243 3.41 21.74 6.82
CA ALA A 243 3.58 22.80 5.82
C ALA A 243 4.90 23.58 5.96
N ALA A 244 5.25 24.01 7.18
CA ALA A 244 6.50 24.73 7.44
C ALA A 244 7.71 23.79 7.31
N SER A 245 7.60 22.63 7.93
CA SER A 245 8.63 21.58 7.98
C SER A 245 9.03 21.09 6.59
N LYS A 246 8.05 20.94 5.67
CA LYS A 246 8.27 20.56 4.27
C LYS A 246 9.18 21.56 3.58
N LEU A 247 8.85 22.85 3.65
CA LEU A 247 9.64 23.89 3.03
C LEU A 247 11.05 23.92 3.62
N ILE A 248 11.16 23.81 4.95
CA ILE A 248 12.45 23.77 5.67
C ILE A 248 13.31 22.60 5.20
N VAL A 249 12.75 21.39 5.05
CA VAL A 249 13.48 20.22 4.54
C VAL A 249 13.89 20.41 3.08
N GLU A 250 12.99 20.86 2.21
CA GLU A 250 13.27 21.07 0.78
C GLU A 250 14.36 22.14 0.57
N GLU A 251 14.28 23.27 1.27
CA GLU A 251 15.23 24.38 1.13
C GLU A 251 16.60 24.09 1.74
N ALA A 252 16.68 23.21 2.74
CA ALA A 252 17.97 22.71 3.25
C ALA A 252 18.65 21.75 2.25
N GLY A 253 17.90 21.21 1.26
CA GLY A 253 18.37 20.23 0.29
C GLY A 253 18.00 18.78 0.63
N GLY A 254 17.15 18.57 1.65
CA GLY A 254 16.59 17.28 2.00
C GLY A 254 15.39 16.91 1.11
N ILE A 255 14.89 15.70 1.29
CA ILE A 255 13.77 15.15 0.53
C ILE A 255 12.63 14.86 1.47
N ILE A 256 11.42 15.18 1.02
CA ILE A 256 10.18 14.89 1.73
C ILE A 256 9.09 14.51 0.73
N THR A 257 8.50 13.33 0.93
CA THR A 257 7.51 12.74 0.02
C THR A 257 6.40 12.03 0.81
N ASP A 258 5.42 11.50 0.11
CA ASP A 258 4.57 10.45 0.67
C ASP A 258 5.32 9.10 0.75
N LYS A 259 4.63 8.06 1.23
CA LYS A 259 5.20 6.70 1.34
C LYS A 259 5.51 6.01 0.01
N TYR A 260 5.08 6.56 -1.12
CA TYR A 260 5.36 6.03 -2.46
C TYR A 260 6.50 6.78 -3.15
N GLY A 261 7.08 7.79 -2.50
CA GLY A 261 8.11 8.65 -3.08
C GLY A 261 7.53 9.80 -3.92
N GLU A 262 6.22 10.04 -3.87
CA GLU A 262 5.57 11.11 -4.62
C GLU A 262 5.63 12.44 -3.86
N LYS A 263 5.70 13.53 -4.62
CA LYS A 263 5.77 14.88 -4.04
C LYS A 263 4.51 15.21 -3.24
N LEU A 264 4.69 15.78 -2.04
CA LEU A 264 3.59 16.30 -1.25
C LEU A 264 3.03 17.60 -1.87
N ASP A 265 1.82 17.55 -2.40
CA ASP A 265 1.08 18.72 -2.91
C ASP A 265 -0.38 18.76 -2.43
N ASN A 266 -0.57 18.33 -1.18
CA ASN A 266 -1.88 18.31 -0.54
C ASN A 266 -2.50 19.71 -0.42
N LYS A 267 -3.83 19.75 -0.31
CA LYS A 267 -4.60 20.99 -0.12
C LYS A 267 -4.33 21.59 1.25
N LEU A 268 -4.29 22.92 1.34
CA LEU A 268 -4.22 23.62 2.61
C LEU A 268 -5.61 23.60 3.26
N SER A 269 -5.83 22.65 4.17
CA SER A 269 -7.10 22.47 4.89
C SER A 269 -6.87 21.76 6.24
N ILE A 270 -7.72 22.06 7.22
CA ILE A 270 -7.69 21.44 8.56
C ILE A 270 -8.01 19.93 8.54
N TYR A 271 -8.67 19.44 7.48
CA TYR A 271 -9.08 18.03 7.39
C TYR A 271 -8.10 17.15 6.61
N GLU A 272 -7.14 17.76 5.93
CA GLU A 272 -6.21 17.06 5.06
C GLU A 272 -5.09 16.42 5.89
N ARG A 273 -4.79 15.15 5.60
CA ARG A 273 -3.73 14.38 6.26
C ARG A 273 -2.90 13.63 5.23
N THR A 274 -1.62 13.45 5.51
CA THR A 274 -0.73 12.69 4.63
C THR A 274 0.29 11.90 5.42
N ILE A 275 0.73 10.78 4.87
CA ILE A 275 1.91 10.06 5.37
C ILE A 275 3.14 10.79 4.87
N VAL A 276 4.12 10.97 5.75
CA VAL A 276 5.34 11.71 5.42
C VAL A 276 6.54 10.79 5.57
N VAL A 277 7.42 10.84 4.57
CA VAL A 277 8.75 10.23 4.60
C VAL A 277 9.74 11.32 4.21
N ALA A 278 10.66 11.63 5.12
CA ALA A 278 11.74 12.57 4.88
C ALA A 278 13.10 11.89 5.05
N ALA A 279 14.06 12.28 4.22
CA ALA A 279 15.43 11.81 4.33
C ALA A 279 16.40 12.90 3.86
N ASN A 280 17.64 12.75 4.30
CA ASN A 280 18.72 13.68 4.02
C ASN A 280 19.12 13.76 2.52
N ASN A 281 18.98 12.68 1.75
CA ASN A 281 19.36 12.61 0.34
C ASN A 281 18.57 11.52 -0.43
N ASN A 282 18.66 11.56 -1.76
CA ASN A 282 17.90 10.67 -2.67
C ASN A 282 18.21 9.19 -2.48
N ILE A 283 19.45 8.87 -2.11
CA ILE A 283 19.89 7.48 -1.98
C ILE A 283 19.23 6.86 -0.75
N LEU A 284 19.36 7.51 0.41
CA LEU A 284 18.75 7.04 1.65
C LEU A 284 17.21 7.06 1.54
N HIS A 285 16.65 8.12 0.96
CA HIS A 285 15.21 8.23 0.71
C HIS A 285 14.67 7.04 -0.08
N LYS A 286 15.31 6.71 -1.21
CA LYS A 286 14.90 5.60 -2.05
C LYS A 286 14.93 4.27 -1.30
N GLN A 287 16.01 3.99 -0.56
CA GLN A 287 16.11 2.76 0.23
C GLN A 287 14.99 2.66 1.28
N ILE A 288 14.60 3.79 1.90
CA ILE A 288 13.49 3.83 2.86
C ILE A 288 12.15 3.55 2.16
N ILE A 289 11.89 4.19 1.01
CA ILE A 289 10.67 3.95 0.22
C ILE A 289 10.60 2.50 -0.25
N ASP A 290 11.74 1.91 -0.63
CA ASP A 290 11.81 0.52 -1.06
C ASP A 290 11.42 -0.42 0.10
N ILE A 291 11.97 -0.23 1.29
CA ILE A 291 11.59 -1.03 2.47
C ILE A 291 10.13 -0.81 2.88
N LEU A 292 9.64 0.45 2.85
CA LEU A 292 8.26 0.78 3.21
C LEU A 292 7.23 0.10 2.32
N ASN A 293 7.55 -0.07 1.04
CA ASN A 293 6.68 -0.70 0.06
C ASN A 293 6.96 -2.20 -0.14
N ASP A 294 7.84 -2.79 0.69
CA ASP A 294 8.30 -4.17 0.54
C ASP A 294 8.93 -4.44 -0.84
N ASN A 295 9.51 -3.40 -1.47
CA ASN A 295 10.40 -3.47 -2.62
C ASN A 295 11.84 -3.80 -2.18
N GLU A 296 12.02 -4.52 -1.06
CA GLU A 296 13.24 -5.31 -0.90
C GLU A 296 13.24 -6.31 -2.06
N SER A 297 13.79 -5.85 -3.18
CA SER A 297 14.31 -6.71 -4.20
C SER A 297 15.46 -7.44 -3.55
N ASP A 298 15.14 -8.58 -2.93
CA ASP A 298 16.07 -9.69 -2.95
C ASP A 298 16.55 -9.77 -4.39
N VAL A 299 17.87 -9.61 -4.59
CA VAL A 299 18.46 -9.76 -5.91
C VAL A 299 18.04 -11.14 -6.41
N ILE A 300 17.19 -11.18 -7.44
CA ILE A 300 16.64 -12.43 -7.98
C ILE A 300 17.82 -13.22 -8.55
N GLY A 301 18.26 -14.23 -7.81
CA GLY A 301 19.40 -15.08 -8.12
C GLY A 301 18.97 -16.38 -8.78
N GLU A 302 17.86 -16.98 -8.33
CA GLU A 302 17.29 -18.19 -8.91
C GLU A 302 15.80 -18.01 -9.27
N VAL A 303 15.40 -18.48 -10.46
CA VAL A 303 14.02 -18.45 -10.95
C VAL A 303 13.53 -19.84 -11.31
N GLY A 304 12.38 -20.22 -10.74
CA GLY A 304 11.65 -21.41 -11.13
C GLY A 304 10.79 -21.17 -12.37
N VAL A 305 10.80 -22.08 -13.35
CA VAL A 305 9.96 -21.98 -14.56
C VAL A 305 9.04 -23.19 -14.66
N VAL A 306 7.74 -22.89 -14.77
CA VAL A 306 6.66 -23.86 -14.92
C VAL A 306 5.86 -23.49 -16.15
N SER A 307 5.50 -24.48 -16.97
CA SER A 307 4.71 -24.23 -18.19
C SER A 307 3.69 -25.34 -18.40
N ARG A 308 2.61 -24.99 -19.07
CA ARG A 308 1.66 -25.94 -19.66
C ARG A 308 2.39 -26.82 -20.70
N VAL A 309 2.23 -28.14 -20.62
CA VAL A 309 3.02 -29.11 -21.42
C VAL A 309 2.21 -29.84 -22.51
N ASP A 310 0.92 -29.54 -22.58
CA ASP A 310 -0.03 -29.97 -23.62
C ASP A 310 0.01 -29.05 -24.85
N GLU A 311 0.53 -27.82 -24.72
CA GLU A 311 0.48 -26.78 -25.74
C GLU A 311 1.87 -26.36 -26.23
N TYR A 312 2.12 -26.41 -27.55
CA TYR A 312 3.46 -26.16 -28.10
C TYR A 312 3.91 -24.71 -27.96
N HIS A 313 3.02 -23.72 -28.09
CA HIS A 313 3.38 -22.31 -27.95
C HIS A 313 3.90 -21.99 -26.54
N ALA A 314 3.26 -22.52 -25.50
CA ALA A 314 3.70 -22.35 -24.11
C ALA A 314 5.04 -23.06 -23.84
N ILE A 315 5.26 -24.25 -24.40
CA ILE A 315 6.53 -24.97 -24.26
C ILE A 315 7.66 -24.22 -24.97
N LEU A 316 7.46 -23.80 -26.23
CA LEU A 316 8.48 -23.11 -27.01
C LEU A 316 8.81 -21.73 -26.44
N PHE A 317 7.81 -20.99 -25.95
CA PHE A 317 8.07 -19.70 -25.30
C PHE A 317 8.87 -19.85 -24.00
N SER A 318 8.68 -20.94 -23.25
CA SER A 318 9.49 -21.22 -22.06
C SER A 318 10.99 -21.30 -22.39
N VAL A 319 11.36 -21.81 -23.57
CA VAL A 319 12.77 -21.85 -24.02
C VAL A 319 13.34 -20.45 -24.12
N LYS A 320 12.57 -19.50 -24.68
CA LYS A 320 13.01 -18.11 -24.82
C LYS A 320 13.19 -17.42 -23.47
N ILE A 321 12.30 -17.69 -22.50
CA ILE A 321 12.42 -17.16 -21.14
C ILE A 321 13.63 -17.74 -20.42
N ILE A 322 13.83 -19.06 -20.48
CA ILE A 322 14.97 -19.74 -19.85
C ILE A 322 16.28 -19.19 -20.42
N ASP A 323 16.40 -19.07 -21.75
CA ASP A 323 17.57 -18.48 -22.42
C ASP A 323 17.80 -17.02 -21.99
N TYR A 324 16.74 -16.22 -21.89
CA TYR A 324 16.83 -14.84 -21.42
C TYR A 324 17.37 -14.74 -19.99
N LEU A 325 16.85 -15.55 -19.06
CA LEU A 325 17.27 -15.54 -17.65
C LEU A 325 18.74 -15.93 -17.50
N LEU A 326 19.15 -17.04 -18.15
CA LEU A 326 20.54 -17.51 -18.11
C LEU A 326 21.51 -16.47 -18.70
N ASN A 327 21.14 -15.80 -19.80
CA ASN A 327 21.97 -14.74 -20.40
C ASN A 327 22.09 -13.47 -19.52
N ASN A 328 21.16 -13.27 -18.56
CA ASN A 328 21.24 -12.22 -17.56
C ASN A 328 21.93 -12.68 -16.25
N GLY A 329 22.53 -13.87 -16.24
CA GLY A 329 23.27 -14.39 -15.09
C GLY A 329 22.37 -14.89 -13.95
N ILE A 330 21.13 -15.27 -14.25
CA ILE A 330 20.15 -15.77 -13.28
C ILE A 330 20.11 -17.30 -13.38
N ASP A 331 20.19 -17.98 -12.23
CA ASP A 331 20.05 -19.43 -12.14
C ASP A 331 18.59 -19.83 -12.43
N VAL A 332 18.40 -20.96 -13.12
CA VAL A 332 17.07 -21.41 -13.54
C VAL A 332 16.83 -22.86 -13.13
N VAL A 333 15.69 -23.10 -12.50
CA VAL A 333 15.16 -24.45 -12.27
C VAL A 333 13.83 -24.62 -13.01
N ILE A 334 13.56 -25.80 -13.55
CA ILE A 334 12.38 -26.04 -14.39
C ILE A 334 11.59 -27.27 -13.90
N GLU A 335 10.25 -27.23 -14.04
CA GLU A 335 9.40 -28.36 -13.67
C GLU A 335 9.83 -29.63 -14.45
N ARG A 336 9.89 -30.79 -13.76
CA ARG A 336 10.22 -32.09 -14.37
C ARG A 336 9.44 -32.41 -15.64
N SER A 337 8.15 -32.10 -15.69
CA SER A 337 7.30 -32.39 -16.86
C SER A 337 7.71 -31.54 -18.08
N LEU A 338 7.98 -30.25 -17.85
CA LEU A 338 8.50 -29.32 -18.86
C LEU A 338 9.89 -29.74 -19.34
N ALA A 339 10.82 -30.06 -18.43
CA ALA A 339 12.16 -30.53 -18.77
C ALA A 339 12.14 -31.73 -19.72
N ARG A 340 11.32 -32.74 -19.40
CA ARG A 340 11.16 -33.95 -20.23
C ARG A 340 10.63 -33.63 -21.62
N LYS A 341 9.67 -32.70 -21.72
CA LYS A 341 9.07 -32.29 -23.00
C LYS A 341 10.06 -31.51 -23.85
N LEU A 342 10.84 -30.61 -23.24
CA LEU A 342 11.90 -29.85 -23.91
C LEU A 342 13.03 -30.75 -24.43
N GLU A 343 13.47 -31.73 -23.63
CA GLU A 343 14.46 -32.72 -24.05
C GLU A 343 13.97 -33.60 -25.21
N LYS A 344 12.67 -33.92 -25.22
CA LYS A 344 12.05 -34.64 -26.34
C LYS A 344 12.03 -33.78 -27.61
N LEU A 345 11.65 -32.51 -27.49
CA LEU A 345 11.62 -31.55 -28.60
C LEU A 345 13.02 -31.27 -29.18
N LYS A 346 14.04 -31.16 -28.32
CA LYS A 346 15.45 -30.98 -28.72
C LYS A 346 15.93 -32.09 -29.67
N LYS A 347 15.38 -33.30 -29.53
CA LYS A 347 15.74 -34.48 -30.35
C LYS A 347 14.77 -34.74 -31.51
N ASP A 348 13.71 -33.93 -31.65
CA ASP A 348 12.69 -34.15 -32.67
C ASP A 348 13.18 -33.65 -34.04
N PRO A 349 13.29 -34.51 -35.06
CA PRO A 349 13.70 -34.08 -36.40
C PRO A 349 12.73 -33.07 -37.04
N ASN A 350 11.49 -33.00 -36.55
CA ASN A 350 10.46 -32.07 -37.04
C ASN A 350 10.40 -30.75 -36.27
N LEU A 351 11.34 -30.46 -35.35
CA LEU A 351 11.30 -29.26 -34.51
C LEU A 351 11.09 -27.97 -35.31
N LYS A 352 11.75 -27.81 -36.47
CA LYS A 352 11.56 -26.64 -37.36
C LYS A 352 10.12 -26.52 -37.86
N ASN A 353 9.49 -27.64 -38.23
CA ASN A 353 8.11 -27.65 -38.69
C ASN A 353 7.16 -27.31 -37.54
N ILE A 354 7.40 -27.85 -36.34
CA ILE A 354 6.61 -27.53 -35.14
C ILE A 354 6.67 -26.02 -34.87
N ILE A 355 7.87 -25.42 -34.83
CA ILE A 355 8.03 -23.97 -34.61
C ILE A 355 7.28 -23.17 -35.68
N ASN A 356 7.41 -23.52 -36.96
CA ASN A 356 6.75 -22.80 -38.04
C ASN A 356 5.22 -22.90 -37.97
N THR A 357 4.68 -24.07 -37.63
CA THR A 357 3.24 -24.28 -37.43
C THR A 357 2.74 -23.46 -36.24
N THR A 358 3.45 -23.50 -35.12
CA THR A 358 3.09 -22.71 -33.93
C THR A 358 3.12 -21.22 -34.20
N ILE A 359 4.10 -20.69 -34.94
CA ILE A 359 4.13 -19.28 -35.35
C ILE A 359 2.94 -18.91 -36.24
N LYS A 360 2.46 -19.85 -37.07
CA LYS A 360 1.30 -19.62 -37.94
C LYS A 360 0.00 -19.57 -37.14
N GLU A 361 -0.14 -20.42 -36.13
CA GLU A 361 -1.30 -20.49 -35.23
C GLU A 361 -1.31 -19.33 -34.22
N HIS A 362 -0.13 -18.87 -33.80
CA HIS A 362 0.08 -17.82 -32.79
C HIS A 362 1.00 -16.70 -33.33
N PRO A 363 0.51 -15.82 -34.22
CA PRO A 363 1.31 -14.78 -34.84
C PRO A 363 1.91 -13.77 -33.86
N GLU A 364 1.28 -13.56 -32.69
CA GLU A 364 1.78 -12.73 -31.59
C GLU A 364 3.13 -13.22 -31.04
N LEU A 365 3.40 -14.52 -31.11
CA LEU A 365 4.64 -15.15 -30.64
C LEU A 365 5.77 -15.14 -31.68
N LYS A 366 5.52 -14.65 -32.90
CA LYS A 366 6.43 -14.78 -34.05
C LYS A 366 7.86 -14.31 -33.77
N ASP A 367 8.01 -13.16 -33.11
CA ASP A 367 9.35 -12.62 -32.85
C ASP A 367 10.06 -13.35 -31.71
N GLN A 368 9.29 -13.89 -30.76
CA GLN A 368 9.83 -14.60 -29.60
C GLN A 368 10.25 -16.04 -29.92
N LEU A 369 9.60 -16.67 -30.89
CA LEU A 369 9.91 -18.04 -31.34
C LEU A 369 10.98 -18.09 -32.44
N LYS A 370 11.53 -16.96 -32.88
CA LYS A 370 12.71 -16.93 -33.75
C LYS A 370 13.97 -17.23 -32.94
N ASN A 371 14.87 -18.03 -33.54
CA ASN A 371 16.21 -18.32 -33.00
C ASN A 371 16.17 -18.89 -31.57
N LEU A 372 15.25 -19.82 -31.29
CA LEU A 372 15.20 -20.50 -29.99
C LEU A 372 16.49 -21.28 -29.72
N ASN A 373 17.06 -21.09 -28.53
CA ASN A 373 18.28 -21.76 -28.10
C ASN A 373 17.97 -23.11 -27.45
N PHE A 374 18.11 -24.19 -28.20
CA PHE A 374 18.00 -25.56 -27.70
C PHE A 374 19.34 -26.18 -27.26
N ASN A 375 20.44 -25.42 -27.25
CA ASN A 375 21.75 -25.89 -26.77
C ASN A 375 21.84 -25.92 -25.24
N ILE A 376 20.73 -25.66 -24.54
CA ILE A 376 20.60 -25.73 -23.09
C ILE A 376 20.41 -27.21 -22.68
N GLU A 377 21.05 -27.61 -21.57
CA GLU A 377 20.89 -28.93 -20.96
C GLU A 377 19.71 -28.92 -19.95
N PHE A 378 18.48 -28.95 -20.46
CA PHE A 378 17.26 -28.84 -19.65
C PHE A 378 17.14 -29.93 -18.56
N LYS A 379 17.71 -31.12 -18.81
CA LYS A 379 17.76 -32.19 -17.81
C LYS A 379 18.48 -31.76 -16.52
N LEU A 380 19.50 -30.91 -16.60
CA LEU A 380 20.26 -30.43 -15.43
C LEU A 380 19.47 -29.42 -14.60
N LEU A 381 18.61 -28.63 -15.25
CA LEU A 381 17.73 -27.65 -14.61
C LEU A 381 16.50 -28.30 -13.95
N SER A 382 16.28 -29.60 -14.17
CA SER A 382 15.05 -30.29 -13.78
C SER A 382 14.89 -30.43 -12.26
N ARG A 383 13.76 -29.93 -11.74
CA ARG A 383 13.37 -30.03 -10.34
C ARG A 383 11.86 -30.30 -10.18
N THR A 384 11.50 -30.90 -9.06
CA THR A 384 10.10 -31.06 -8.61
C THR A 384 9.62 -29.73 -8.05
N ILE A 385 8.35 -29.37 -8.26
CA ILE A 385 7.79 -28.09 -7.78
C ILE A 385 7.93 -27.96 -6.26
N GLN A 386 7.78 -29.07 -5.53
CA GLN A 386 7.97 -29.15 -4.07
C GLN A 386 9.39 -28.80 -3.61
N ASP A 387 10.38 -28.94 -4.50
CA ASP A 387 11.79 -28.70 -4.20
C ASP A 387 12.28 -27.35 -4.77
N PHE A 388 11.38 -26.52 -5.29
CA PHE A 388 11.75 -25.16 -5.72
C PHE A 388 12.17 -24.36 -4.49
N LYS A 389 13.34 -23.72 -4.56
CA LYS A 389 13.89 -22.82 -3.53
C LYS A 389 14.35 -21.52 -4.19
N SER A 390 13.54 -21.04 -5.11
CA SER A 390 13.84 -19.93 -5.99
C SER A 390 13.24 -18.63 -5.45
N ASP A 391 13.81 -17.49 -5.82
CA ASP A 391 13.36 -16.17 -5.37
C ASP A 391 12.03 -15.77 -6.02
N MET A 392 11.75 -16.31 -7.21
CA MET A 392 10.44 -16.21 -7.87
C MET A 392 10.17 -17.41 -8.77
N ALA A 393 8.90 -17.58 -9.15
CA ALA A 393 8.47 -18.58 -10.11
C ALA A 393 7.73 -17.93 -11.29
N ILE A 394 8.16 -18.23 -12.51
CA ILE A 394 7.45 -17.87 -13.75
C ILE A 394 6.54 -19.02 -14.15
N ILE A 395 5.25 -18.72 -14.31
CA ILE A 395 4.24 -19.70 -14.72
C ILE A 395 3.67 -19.30 -16.07
N LEU A 396 3.89 -20.13 -17.08
CA LEU A 396 3.35 -19.98 -18.42
C LEU A 396 2.08 -20.82 -18.57
N GLY A 397 0.92 -20.17 -18.66
CA GLY A 397 -0.36 -20.88 -18.70
C GLY A 397 -1.55 -19.98 -18.43
N GLY A 398 -2.68 -20.58 -18.06
CA GLY A 398 -3.82 -19.85 -17.49
C GLY A 398 -3.92 -20.08 -15.98
N ASP A 399 -5.01 -19.58 -15.37
CA ASP A 399 -5.26 -19.68 -13.92
C ASP A 399 -5.19 -21.13 -13.40
N GLY A 400 -5.69 -22.12 -14.15
CA GLY A 400 -5.60 -23.53 -13.73
C GLY A 400 -4.17 -24.07 -13.64
N THR A 401 -3.26 -23.62 -14.51
CA THR A 401 -1.83 -24.00 -14.43
C THR A 401 -1.18 -23.36 -13.20
N LEU A 402 -1.59 -22.13 -12.90
CA LEU A 402 -1.12 -21.39 -11.74
C LEU A 402 -1.57 -22.06 -10.43
N LEU A 403 -2.87 -22.34 -10.29
CA LEU A 403 -3.44 -23.02 -9.12
C LEU A 403 -2.75 -24.37 -8.89
N ARG A 404 -2.67 -25.23 -9.92
CA ARG A 404 -1.98 -26.52 -9.86
C ARG A 404 -0.54 -26.40 -9.36
N THR A 405 0.16 -25.35 -9.75
CA THR A 405 1.55 -25.11 -9.37
C THR A 405 1.62 -24.65 -7.92
N GLN A 406 0.78 -23.68 -7.54
CA GLN A 406 0.71 -23.15 -6.18
C GLN A 406 0.37 -24.24 -5.16
N THR A 407 -0.59 -25.14 -5.44
CA THR A 407 -0.93 -26.27 -4.56
C THR A 407 0.26 -27.21 -4.29
N LYS A 408 1.21 -27.29 -5.23
CA LYS A 408 2.40 -28.15 -5.12
C LYS A 408 3.60 -27.44 -4.49
N MET A 409 3.56 -26.12 -4.35
CA MET A 409 4.64 -25.34 -3.73
C MET A 409 4.58 -25.46 -2.21
N THR A 410 5.73 -25.67 -1.60
CA THR A 410 5.89 -25.80 -0.14
C THR A 410 6.23 -24.45 0.52
N GLU A 411 7.01 -23.63 -0.20
CA GLU A 411 7.44 -22.28 0.16
C GLU A 411 6.53 -21.20 -0.45
N GLU A 412 6.55 -20.00 0.13
CA GLU A 412 5.77 -18.83 -0.33
C GLU A 412 6.46 -18.08 -1.48
N ILE A 413 6.90 -18.81 -2.51
CA ILE A 413 7.62 -18.25 -3.66
C ILE A 413 6.71 -17.28 -4.42
N PRO A 414 7.11 -16.01 -4.64
CA PRO A 414 6.38 -15.07 -5.48
C PRO A 414 6.18 -15.56 -6.92
N ILE A 415 4.96 -15.44 -7.43
CA ILE A 415 4.55 -15.98 -8.73
C ILE A 415 4.38 -14.87 -9.76
N PHE A 416 5.10 -14.98 -10.87
CA PHE A 416 4.91 -14.19 -12.08
C PHE A 416 4.17 -14.99 -13.15
N GLY A 417 2.88 -14.68 -13.36
CA GLY A 417 2.00 -15.43 -14.26
C GLY A 417 1.89 -14.80 -15.66
N ILE A 418 2.33 -15.55 -16.68
CA ILE A 418 2.24 -15.17 -18.09
C ILE A 418 1.07 -15.93 -18.74
N ASN A 419 0.11 -15.16 -19.26
CA ASN A 419 -1.04 -15.72 -19.93
C ASN A 419 -0.65 -16.38 -21.28
N MET A 420 -1.13 -17.61 -21.49
CA MET A 420 -0.91 -18.41 -22.71
C MET A 420 -2.20 -18.84 -23.39
N GLY A 421 -3.31 -18.15 -23.11
CA GLY A 421 -4.62 -18.44 -23.67
C GLY A 421 -5.59 -17.31 -23.40
N THR A 422 -6.80 -17.63 -22.93
CA THR A 422 -7.78 -16.61 -22.55
C THR A 422 -7.32 -15.85 -21.30
N VAL A 423 -7.59 -14.53 -21.27
CA VAL A 423 -7.24 -13.65 -20.14
C VAL A 423 -7.69 -14.29 -18.82
N GLY A 424 -6.82 -14.33 -17.80
CA GLY A 424 -7.13 -14.87 -16.47
C GLY A 424 -7.28 -13.77 -15.42
N PHE A 425 -7.79 -14.12 -14.23
CA PHE A 425 -7.77 -13.19 -13.09
C PHE A 425 -6.41 -13.23 -12.37
N LEU A 426 -5.75 -14.39 -12.36
CA LEU A 426 -4.48 -14.59 -11.66
C LEU A 426 -3.27 -14.29 -12.56
N THR A 427 -3.32 -14.69 -13.83
CA THR A 427 -2.32 -14.30 -14.84
C THR A 427 -2.48 -12.84 -15.25
N GLU A 428 -1.37 -12.12 -15.49
CA GLU A 428 -1.41 -10.66 -15.72
C GLU A 428 -0.75 -10.25 -17.02
N ILE A 429 0.33 -10.92 -17.41
CA ILE A 429 1.17 -10.46 -18.49
C ILE A 429 0.88 -11.25 -19.75
N GLU A 430 0.51 -10.52 -20.79
CA GLU A 430 0.45 -11.06 -22.14
C GLU A 430 1.86 -11.30 -22.68
N VAL A 431 1.97 -12.23 -23.62
CA VAL A 431 3.25 -12.64 -24.23
C VAL A 431 4.11 -11.44 -24.66
N ASN A 432 3.48 -10.44 -25.29
CA ASN A 432 4.18 -9.28 -25.87
C ASN A 432 4.84 -8.39 -24.81
N GLU A 433 4.31 -8.37 -23.60
CA GLU A 433 4.78 -7.53 -22.50
C GLU A 433 5.77 -8.26 -21.56
N THR A 434 6.01 -9.55 -21.81
CA THR A 434 6.79 -10.43 -20.93
C THR A 434 8.20 -9.89 -20.65
N PHE A 435 8.97 -9.58 -21.69
CA PHE A 435 10.38 -9.20 -21.51
C PHE A 435 10.56 -7.80 -20.92
N ASP A 436 9.66 -6.88 -21.22
CA ASP A 436 9.71 -5.54 -20.61
C ASP A 436 9.30 -5.59 -19.13
N SER A 437 8.36 -6.48 -18.79
CA SER A 437 8.02 -6.77 -17.39
C SER A 437 9.19 -7.45 -16.66
N LEU A 438 9.81 -8.48 -17.26
CA LEU A 438 10.98 -9.14 -16.67
C LEU A 438 12.13 -8.16 -16.43
N LYS A 439 12.43 -7.25 -17.36
CA LYS A 439 13.45 -6.21 -17.14
C LYS A 439 13.17 -5.34 -15.91
N LYS A 440 11.90 -5.01 -15.65
CA LYS A 440 11.49 -4.23 -14.48
C LYS A 440 11.58 -5.07 -13.20
N ILE A 441 11.05 -6.29 -13.25
CA ILE A 441 11.07 -7.23 -12.12
C ILE A 441 12.51 -7.49 -11.64
N LEU A 442 13.43 -7.75 -12.56
CA LEU A 442 14.84 -7.98 -12.25
C LEU A 442 15.58 -6.74 -11.71
N LYS A 443 15.00 -5.55 -11.84
CA LYS A 443 15.49 -4.31 -11.22
C LYS A 443 14.81 -3.99 -9.88
N GLY A 444 13.92 -4.86 -9.41
CA GLY A 444 13.09 -4.61 -8.23
C GLY A 444 11.87 -3.72 -8.47
N GLU A 445 11.57 -3.39 -9.72
CA GLU A 445 10.44 -2.53 -10.09
C GLU A 445 9.16 -3.37 -10.27
N TYR A 446 8.65 -3.94 -9.19
CA TYR A 446 7.41 -4.72 -9.17
C TYR A 446 6.65 -4.57 -7.84
N TYR A 447 5.38 -4.98 -7.84
CA TYR A 447 4.55 -5.02 -6.64
C TYR A 447 4.23 -6.46 -6.27
N LEU A 448 4.26 -6.79 -4.97
CA LEU A 448 3.76 -8.07 -4.48
C LEU A 448 2.29 -7.93 -4.07
N GLU A 449 1.40 -8.54 -4.87
CA GLU A 449 0.01 -8.68 -4.50
C GLU A 449 -0.16 -9.94 -3.63
N LYS A 450 -0.45 -9.70 -2.35
CA LYS A 450 -0.70 -10.72 -1.35
C LYS A 450 -2.12 -11.28 -1.48
N ARG A 451 -2.27 -12.61 -1.52
CA ARG A 451 -3.57 -13.30 -1.52
C ARG A 451 -3.68 -14.26 -0.35
N THR A 452 -4.83 -14.23 0.31
CA THR A 452 -5.21 -15.14 1.38
C THR A 452 -5.49 -16.54 0.83
N LYS A 453 -5.08 -17.57 1.59
CA LYS A 453 -5.47 -18.96 1.35
C LYS A 453 -6.43 -19.45 2.41
N LEU A 454 -7.29 -20.36 2.01
CA LEU A 454 -8.13 -21.15 2.89
C LEU A 454 -7.39 -22.44 3.25
N VAL A 455 -7.38 -22.81 4.53
CA VAL A 455 -6.96 -24.13 5.01
C VAL A 455 -8.19 -24.92 5.38
N VAL A 456 -8.21 -26.18 4.95
CA VAL A 456 -9.26 -27.13 5.28
C VAL A 456 -8.64 -28.25 6.11
N SER A 457 -9.23 -28.48 7.26
CA SER A 457 -8.88 -29.58 8.15
C SER A 457 -10.03 -30.58 8.18
N HIS A 458 -9.73 -31.81 7.80
CA HIS A 458 -10.66 -32.93 7.84
C HIS A 458 -9.89 -34.13 8.40
N GLU A 459 -10.42 -34.70 9.48
CA GLU A 459 -9.72 -35.67 10.33
C GLU A 459 -8.30 -35.21 10.73
N ASN A 460 -7.25 -35.95 10.33
CA ASN A 460 -5.85 -35.65 10.60
C ASN A 460 -5.12 -35.03 9.39
N HIS A 461 -5.85 -34.65 8.35
CA HIS A 461 -5.29 -34.11 7.12
C HIS A 461 -5.56 -32.61 7.02
N HIS A 462 -4.57 -31.88 6.49
CA HIS A 462 -4.65 -30.46 6.24
C HIS A 462 -4.39 -30.17 4.78
N TYR A 463 -5.30 -29.42 4.18
CA TYR A 463 -5.25 -29.00 2.79
C TYR A 463 -5.35 -27.49 2.69
N SER A 464 -4.99 -26.93 1.53
CA SER A 464 -5.15 -25.52 1.27
C SER A 464 -5.70 -25.25 -0.12
N ALA A 465 -6.51 -24.20 -0.23
CA ALA A 465 -7.03 -23.69 -1.49
C ALA A 465 -6.78 -22.18 -1.59
N LEU A 466 -6.38 -21.70 -2.77
CA LEU A 466 -6.26 -20.29 -3.07
C LEU A 466 -7.62 -19.68 -3.42
N ASN A 467 -8.44 -20.39 -4.21
CA ASN A 467 -9.72 -19.90 -4.68
C ASN A 467 -10.87 -20.42 -3.82
N GLU A 468 -11.11 -21.73 -3.84
CA GLU A 468 -12.22 -22.31 -3.11
C GLU A 468 -12.04 -23.78 -2.77
N VAL A 469 -12.84 -24.21 -1.79
CA VAL A 469 -13.15 -25.62 -1.57
C VAL A 469 -14.63 -25.83 -1.82
N VAL A 470 -14.92 -26.77 -2.71
CA VAL A 470 -16.27 -27.23 -3.03
C VAL A 470 -16.50 -28.55 -2.32
N VAL A 471 -17.59 -28.62 -1.56
CA VAL A 471 -18.12 -29.85 -0.97
C VAL A 471 -19.35 -30.24 -1.77
N MET A 472 -19.30 -31.30 -2.57
CA MET A 472 -20.41 -31.68 -3.44
C MET A 472 -20.62 -33.20 -3.50
N THR A 473 -21.78 -33.62 -4.01
CA THR A 473 -22.05 -35.04 -4.28
C THR A 473 -21.22 -35.53 -5.46
N ASP A 474 -20.70 -36.76 -5.40
CA ASP A 474 -20.15 -37.49 -6.55
C ASP A 474 -21.25 -38.10 -7.43
N GLU A 475 -22.42 -38.40 -6.83
CA GLU A 475 -23.57 -38.95 -7.52
C GLU A 475 -24.44 -37.82 -8.16
N PRO A 476 -24.63 -37.80 -9.49
CA PRO A 476 -25.50 -36.83 -10.13
C PRO A 476 -26.94 -36.84 -9.58
N SER A 477 -27.56 -35.67 -9.45
CA SER A 477 -28.96 -35.47 -9.02
C SER A 477 -29.27 -35.85 -7.55
N LYS A 478 -28.26 -35.95 -6.69
CA LYS A 478 -28.43 -36.34 -5.28
C LYS A 478 -27.90 -35.27 -4.32
N MET A 479 -28.81 -34.48 -3.75
CA MET A 479 -28.45 -33.45 -2.77
C MET A 479 -27.84 -34.02 -1.48
N LEU A 480 -26.88 -33.27 -0.93
CA LEU A 480 -26.32 -33.44 0.41
C LEU A 480 -27.13 -32.62 1.42
N HIS A 481 -27.02 -32.94 2.71
CA HIS A 481 -27.65 -32.20 3.80
C HIS A 481 -26.56 -31.56 4.66
N PHE A 482 -26.44 -30.24 4.57
CA PHE A 482 -25.39 -29.46 5.21
C PHE A 482 -25.91 -28.75 6.45
N GLN A 483 -25.08 -28.71 7.49
CA GLN A 483 -25.16 -27.73 8.57
C GLN A 483 -23.88 -26.91 8.56
N VAL A 484 -24.02 -25.58 8.53
CA VAL A 484 -22.90 -24.63 8.49
C VAL A 484 -22.89 -23.84 9.78
N GLN A 485 -21.73 -23.80 10.43
CA GLN A 485 -21.47 -23.11 11.68
C GLN A 485 -20.31 -22.13 11.48
N VAL A 486 -20.40 -20.95 12.09
CA VAL A 486 -19.35 -19.92 12.07
C VAL A 486 -19.11 -19.49 13.51
N ASP A 487 -17.87 -19.58 13.97
CA ASP A 487 -17.44 -19.21 15.33
C ASP A 487 -18.30 -19.79 16.46
N GLY A 488 -18.78 -21.02 16.26
CA GLY A 488 -19.63 -21.70 17.23
C GLY A 488 -21.14 -21.56 17.00
N GLU A 489 -21.60 -20.66 16.13
CA GLU A 489 -23.03 -20.44 15.87
C GLU A 489 -23.49 -21.11 14.58
N ILE A 490 -24.59 -21.86 14.62
CA ILE A 490 -25.19 -22.46 13.42
C ILE A 490 -25.90 -21.37 12.64
N ILE A 491 -25.36 -21.00 11.48
CA ILE A 491 -25.91 -19.94 10.64
C ILE A 491 -26.98 -20.47 9.68
N GLU A 492 -26.83 -21.70 9.19
CA GLU A 492 -27.73 -22.30 8.20
C GLU A 492 -27.70 -23.83 8.23
N GLU A 493 -28.85 -24.43 7.89
CA GLU A 493 -29.03 -25.86 7.62
C GLU A 493 -29.89 -26.03 6.36
N PHE A 494 -29.38 -26.73 5.35
CA PHE A 494 -30.05 -26.85 4.05
C PHE A 494 -29.60 -28.07 3.25
N ARG A 495 -30.42 -28.43 2.25
CA ARG A 495 -30.07 -29.42 1.22
C ARG A 495 -29.67 -28.71 -0.07
N ALA A 496 -28.60 -29.17 -0.70
CA ALA A 496 -28.03 -28.57 -1.90
C ALA A 496 -27.22 -29.62 -2.69
N ASP A 497 -26.91 -29.33 -3.95
CA ASP A 497 -26.00 -30.14 -4.76
C ASP A 497 -24.56 -30.04 -4.22
N GLY A 498 -24.23 -28.91 -3.60
CA GLY A 498 -22.97 -28.70 -2.92
C GLY A 498 -22.92 -27.38 -2.13
N LEU A 499 -21.76 -27.11 -1.55
CA LEU A 499 -21.42 -25.90 -0.83
C LEU A 499 -20.00 -25.48 -1.22
N ILE A 500 -19.81 -24.19 -1.48
CA ILE A 500 -18.50 -23.61 -1.79
C ILE A 500 -18.11 -22.71 -0.62
N ILE A 501 -16.90 -22.91 -0.10
CA ILE A 501 -16.21 -21.96 0.78
C ILE A 501 -15.08 -21.34 -0.03
N SER A 502 -15.18 -20.06 -0.33
CA SER A 502 -14.28 -19.36 -1.25
C SER A 502 -13.56 -18.20 -0.56
N THR A 503 -12.32 -17.98 -0.97
CA THR A 503 -11.58 -16.75 -0.65
C THR A 503 -12.06 -15.60 -1.55
N PRO A 504 -11.64 -14.35 -1.29
CA PRO A 504 -11.89 -13.25 -2.21
C PRO A 504 -11.30 -13.50 -3.60
N SER A 505 -10.19 -14.25 -3.71
CA SER A 505 -9.60 -14.61 -5.02
C SER A 505 -10.49 -15.57 -5.82
N GLY A 506 -11.17 -16.50 -5.15
CA GLY A 506 -12.11 -17.42 -5.79
C GLY A 506 -13.47 -16.80 -6.10
N SER A 507 -13.73 -15.57 -5.65
CA SER A 507 -14.99 -14.85 -5.94
C SER A 507 -15.28 -14.68 -7.43
N THR A 508 -14.24 -14.69 -8.27
CA THR A 508 -14.31 -14.61 -9.73
C THR A 508 -14.19 -15.97 -10.44
N ALA A 509 -14.11 -17.07 -9.67
CA ALA A 509 -14.00 -18.44 -10.16
C ALA A 509 -15.36 -19.14 -10.02
N TYR A 510 -15.41 -20.34 -9.41
CA TYR A 510 -16.64 -21.12 -9.36
C TYR A 510 -17.73 -20.46 -8.49
N SER A 511 -17.31 -19.72 -7.45
CA SER A 511 -18.21 -18.90 -6.63
C SER A 511 -19.06 -17.95 -7.47
N MET A 512 -18.47 -17.29 -8.48
CA MET A 512 -19.19 -16.39 -9.39
C MET A 512 -20.29 -17.12 -10.16
N SER A 513 -19.98 -18.30 -10.71
CA SER A 513 -20.94 -19.11 -11.46
C SER A 513 -22.07 -19.66 -10.58
N ALA A 514 -21.81 -19.90 -9.29
CA ALA A 514 -22.82 -20.30 -8.32
C ALA A 514 -23.71 -19.14 -7.84
N GLY A 515 -23.45 -17.89 -8.28
CA GLY A 515 -24.22 -16.70 -7.92
C GLY A 515 -23.61 -15.89 -6.76
N GLY A 516 -22.32 -16.07 -6.49
CA GLY A 516 -21.59 -15.33 -5.46
C GLY A 516 -21.24 -13.90 -5.87
N PRO A 517 -21.03 -13.01 -4.90
CA PRO A 517 -20.58 -11.65 -5.18
C PRO A 517 -19.12 -11.64 -5.64
N ILE A 518 -18.77 -10.68 -6.49
CA ILE A 518 -17.37 -10.36 -6.79
C ILE A 518 -16.80 -9.59 -5.60
N VAL A 519 -15.69 -10.05 -5.05
CA VAL A 519 -15.06 -9.48 -3.85
C VAL A 519 -13.64 -9.05 -4.21
N ASP A 520 -13.27 -7.83 -3.83
CA ASP A 520 -11.90 -7.33 -4.01
C ASP A 520 -10.92 -8.22 -3.22
N PRO A 521 -9.81 -8.69 -3.83
CA PRO A 521 -8.85 -9.57 -3.17
C PRO A 521 -8.28 -9.07 -1.84
N ASN A 522 -8.33 -7.76 -1.59
CA ASN A 522 -7.85 -7.14 -0.34
C ASN A 522 -8.86 -7.17 0.81
N VAL A 523 -10.10 -7.58 0.57
CA VAL A 523 -11.13 -7.70 1.62
C VAL A 523 -10.82 -8.92 2.48
N GLY A 524 -10.69 -8.72 3.79
CA GLY A 524 -10.54 -9.83 4.75
C GLY A 524 -11.88 -10.54 5.00
N GLY A 525 -12.23 -11.50 4.14
CA GLY A 525 -13.46 -12.29 4.31
C GLY A 525 -13.49 -13.60 3.53
N PHE A 526 -14.29 -14.54 3.99
CA PHE A 526 -14.63 -15.77 3.27
C PHE A 526 -16.07 -15.72 2.76
N ILE A 527 -16.30 -16.34 1.61
CA ILE A 527 -17.59 -16.43 0.94
C ILE A 527 -18.13 -17.86 1.13
N ILE A 528 -19.31 -17.99 1.71
CA ILE A 528 -20.03 -19.26 1.86
C ILE A 528 -21.20 -19.24 0.89
N ILE A 529 -21.20 -20.13 -0.12
CA ILE A 529 -22.24 -20.16 -1.13
C ILE A 529 -22.75 -21.57 -1.41
N PRO A 530 -24.05 -21.86 -1.25
CA PRO A 530 -24.63 -23.13 -1.64
C PRO A 530 -24.78 -23.25 -3.16
N ILE A 531 -24.61 -24.46 -3.69
CA ILE A 531 -24.88 -24.79 -5.09
C ILE A 531 -26.29 -25.36 -5.19
N CYS A 532 -27.19 -24.65 -5.88
CA CYS A 532 -28.58 -25.07 -6.10
C CYS A 532 -29.32 -25.52 -4.81
N PRO A 533 -29.42 -24.67 -3.76
CA PRO A 533 -30.09 -25.05 -2.52
C PRO A 533 -31.59 -25.28 -2.72
N TYR A 534 -32.13 -26.33 -2.10
CA TYR A 534 -33.57 -26.61 -2.07
C TYR A 534 -34.35 -25.56 -1.27
N LYS A 535 -33.73 -24.98 -0.23
CA LYS A 535 -34.33 -23.95 0.62
C LYS A 535 -34.24 -22.58 -0.08
N LEU A 536 -35.37 -22.03 -0.52
CA LEU A 536 -35.47 -20.79 -1.31
C LEU A 536 -34.84 -19.54 -0.65
N GLY A 537 -34.80 -19.51 0.68
CA GLY A 537 -34.31 -18.37 1.47
C GLY A 537 -32.79 -18.33 1.64
N VAL A 538 -32.05 -19.38 1.27
CA VAL A 538 -30.59 -19.41 1.49
C VAL A 538 -29.92 -18.40 0.55
N ARG A 539 -28.95 -17.65 1.08
CA ARG A 539 -28.17 -16.65 0.36
C ARG A 539 -26.68 -16.88 0.61
N PRO A 540 -25.80 -16.36 -0.27
CA PRO A 540 -24.37 -16.32 0.03
C PRO A 540 -24.10 -15.49 1.29
N PHE A 541 -23.19 -15.97 2.14
CA PHE A 541 -22.69 -15.22 3.29
C PHE A 541 -21.25 -14.77 3.03
N ILE A 542 -20.91 -13.55 3.47
CA ILE A 542 -19.52 -13.13 3.63
C ILE A 542 -19.27 -13.02 5.13
N VAL A 543 -18.27 -13.75 5.61
CA VAL A 543 -17.83 -13.75 7.01
C VAL A 543 -16.40 -13.25 7.09
N SER A 544 -15.94 -12.88 8.30
CA SER A 544 -14.54 -12.49 8.50
C SER A 544 -13.62 -13.64 8.11
N ASP A 545 -12.46 -13.34 7.54
CA ASP A 545 -11.43 -14.34 7.29
C ASP A 545 -10.73 -14.80 8.58
N GLU A 546 -10.97 -14.14 9.72
CA GLU A 546 -10.50 -14.59 11.03
C GLU A 546 -11.44 -15.62 11.69
N SER A 547 -12.64 -15.83 11.12
CA SER A 547 -13.62 -16.79 11.64
C SER A 547 -13.27 -18.25 11.31
N GLU A 548 -13.66 -19.17 12.20
CA GLU A 548 -13.68 -20.61 11.90
C GLU A 548 -15.05 -21.00 11.32
N ILE A 549 -15.04 -21.60 10.13
CA ILE A 549 -16.24 -22.18 9.52
C ILE A 549 -16.19 -23.70 9.73
N ILE A 550 -17.29 -24.29 10.21
CA ILE A 550 -17.44 -25.72 10.37
C ILE A 550 -18.63 -26.19 9.53
N VAL A 551 -18.40 -27.18 8.69
CA VAL A 551 -19.44 -27.82 7.86
C VAL A 551 -19.62 -29.26 8.32
N LYS A 552 -20.87 -29.67 8.54
CA LYS A 552 -21.24 -31.05 8.88
C LYS A 552 -22.21 -31.65 7.87
N LEU A 553 -22.02 -32.93 7.57
CA LEU A 553 -22.92 -33.71 6.73
C LEU A 553 -23.95 -34.46 7.59
N LEU A 554 -25.23 -34.11 7.44
CA LEU A 554 -26.31 -34.57 8.31
C LEU A 554 -27.11 -35.77 7.78
N LYS A 555 -26.71 -36.38 6.66
CA LYS A 555 -27.43 -37.53 6.09
C LYS A 555 -26.54 -38.77 5.92
N LYS A 556 -26.94 -39.87 6.55
CA LYS A 556 -26.24 -41.17 6.46
C LYS A 556 -26.36 -41.78 5.07
N GLY A 557 -25.31 -42.49 4.64
CA GLY A 557 -25.27 -43.21 3.36
C GLY A 557 -25.07 -42.30 2.15
N LYS A 558 -24.45 -41.14 2.36
CA LYS A 558 -24.08 -40.18 1.33
C LYS A 558 -22.63 -39.77 1.54
N THR A 559 -21.87 -39.83 0.45
CA THR A 559 -20.48 -39.39 0.40
C THR A 559 -20.43 -38.01 -0.26
N ALA A 560 -19.62 -37.12 0.30
CA ALA A 560 -19.29 -35.85 -0.32
C ALA A 560 -17.84 -35.91 -0.80
N VAL A 561 -17.55 -35.22 -1.89
CA VAL A 561 -16.21 -35.04 -2.43
C VAL A 561 -15.76 -33.62 -2.18
N PHE A 562 -14.51 -33.46 -1.74
CA PHE A 562 -13.84 -32.18 -1.63
C PHE A 562 -13.05 -31.88 -2.89
N VAL A 563 -13.42 -30.78 -3.54
CA VAL A 563 -12.70 -30.24 -4.68
C VAL A 563 -12.01 -28.96 -4.25
N MET A 564 -10.69 -28.97 -4.20
CA MET A 564 -9.87 -27.82 -3.81
C MET A 564 -9.21 -27.26 -5.06
N ASP A 565 -9.49 -25.99 -5.39
CA ASP A 565 -9.01 -25.33 -6.60
C ASP A 565 -9.19 -26.16 -7.89
N GLY A 566 -10.31 -26.89 -7.97
CA GLY A 566 -10.67 -27.72 -9.14
C GLY A 566 -10.05 -29.12 -9.18
N GLN A 567 -9.34 -29.56 -8.15
CA GLN A 567 -8.83 -30.93 -8.03
C GLN A 567 -9.57 -31.69 -6.93
N ILE A 568 -9.90 -32.96 -7.18
CA ILE A 568 -10.49 -33.83 -6.16
C ILE A 568 -9.37 -34.26 -5.22
N ASN A 569 -9.56 -34.02 -3.92
CA ASN A 569 -8.55 -34.28 -2.91
C ASN A 569 -8.97 -35.34 -1.90
N GLU A 570 -10.24 -35.34 -1.50
CA GLU A 570 -10.74 -36.16 -0.38
C GLU A 570 -12.22 -36.49 -0.52
N GLU A 571 -12.67 -37.44 0.30
CA GLU A 571 -14.08 -37.79 0.50
C GLU A 571 -14.47 -37.63 1.99
N ALA A 572 -15.73 -37.29 2.26
CA ALA A 572 -16.28 -37.29 3.62
C ALA A 572 -17.63 -38.00 3.69
N GLU A 573 -17.87 -38.62 4.84
CA GLU A 573 -19.12 -39.28 5.18
C GLU A 573 -19.93 -38.55 6.26
N TYR A 574 -21.00 -39.20 6.69
CA TYR A 574 -21.97 -38.70 7.66
C TYR A 574 -21.34 -38.37 9.02
N GLN A 575 -21.72 -37.22 9.59
CA GLN A 575 -21.26 -36.68 10.88
C GLN A 575 -19.79 -36.24 10.94
N GLU A 576 -19.07 -36.29 9.82
CA GLU A 576 -17.72 -35.75 9.77
C GLU A 576 -17.76 -34.21 9.77
N GLU A 577 -16.85 -33.62 10.53
CA GLU A 577 -16.70 -32.17 10.64
C GLU A 577 -15.55 -31.72 9.75
N ILE A 578 -15.85 -30.75 8.88
CA ILE A 578 -14.86 -30.13 8.02
C ILE A 578 -14.66 -28.71 8.52
N ARG A 579 -13.43 -28.39 8.91
CA ARG A 579 -13.09 -27.07 9.46
C ARG A 579 -12.33 -26.25 8.44
N PHE A 580 -12.75 -25.01 8.24
CA PHE A 580 -12.14 -24.06 7.34
C PHE A 580 -11.63 -22.87 8.13
N LYS A 581 -10.37 -22.50 7.90
CA LYS A 581 -9.71 -21.35 8.53
C LYS A 581 -8.81 -20.65 7.54
N LYS A 582 -8.42 -19.41 7.85
CA LYS A 582 -7.33 -18.73 7.17
C LYS A 582 -6.02 -19.47 7.34
N SER A 583 -5.27 -19.55 6.25
CA SER A 583 -3.89 -20.03 6.29
C SER A 583 -2.98 -18.96 6.87
N ASP A 584 -2.02 -19.36 7.71
CA ASP A 584 -0.90 -18.50 8.09
C ASP A 584 0.03 -18.20 6.90
N LYS A 585 -0.01 -19.07 5.88
CA LYS A 585 0.72 -18.90 4.62
C LYS A 585 -0.14 -18.18 3.58
N HIS A 586 0.50 -17.38 2.76
CA HIS A 586 -0.10 -16.57 1.71
C HIS A 586 0.42 -17.01 0.34
N VAL A 587 -0.17 -16.43 -0.71
CA VAL A 587 0.37 -16.49 -2.06
C VAL A 587 0.72 -15.09 -2.48
N TYR A 588 1.90 -14.91 -3.05
CA TYR A 588 2.38 -13.63 -3.53
C TYR A 588 2.40 -13.65 -5.05
N PHE A 589 1.78 -12.65 -5.68
CA PHE A 589 1.83 -12.46 -7.12
C PHE A 589 2.68 -11.24 -7.45
N ILE A 590 3.64 -11.41 -8.36
CA ILE A 590 4.43 -10.30 -8.91
C ILE A 590 3.56 -9.54 -9.91
N ARG A 591 3.35 -8.25 -9.66
CA ARG A 591 2.53 -7.33 -10.45
C ARG A 591 3.32 -6.16 -11.00
N ASN A 592 2.96 -5.68 -12.19
CA ASN A 592 3.51 -4.44 -12.75
C ASN A 592 2.81 -3.19 -12.19
N SER A 593 1.60 -3.33 -11.67
CA SER A 593 0.79 -2.22 -11.14
C SER A 593 -0.19 -2.71 -10.07
N ASN A 594 -0.50 -1.84 -9.12
CA ASN A 594 -1.47 -2.10 -8.05
C ASN A 594 -2.95 -1.84 -8.44
N LYS A 595 -3.26 -1.48 -9.69
CA LYS A 595 -4.62 -1.08 -10.13
C LYS A 595 -5.26 -2.00 -11.19
N CYS A 596 -5.01 -3.30 -11.14
CA CYS A 596 -5.42 -4.21 -12.21
C CYS A 596 -6.76 -4.94 -11.99
N PHE A 597 -7.21 -5.15 -10.74
CA PHE A 597 -8.37 -6.01 -10.45
C PHE A 597 -9.67 -5.55 -11.13
N TYR A 598 -10.13 -4.32 -10.86
CA TYR A 598 -11.38 -3.81 -11.43
C TYR A 598 -11.38 -3.71 -12.95
N LYS A 599 -10.21 -3.43 -13.54
CA LYS A 599 -10.04 -3.46 -14.99
C LYS A 599 -10.28 -4.86 -15.53
N LYS A 600 -9.65 -5.89 -14.94
CA LYS A 600 -9.88 -7.30 -15.33
C LYS A 600 -11.33 -7.73 -15.16
N VAL A 601 -11.97 -7.37 -14.05
CA VAL A 601 -13.41 -7.63 -13.84
C VAL A 601 -14.23 -7.03 -14.98
N LYS A 602 -14.00 -5.76 -15.30
CA LYS A 602 -14.70 -5.07 -16.39
C LYS A 602 -14.46 -5.73 -17.75
N ASP A 603 -13.21 -6.01 -18.09
CA ASP A 603 -12.83 -6.62 -19.37
C ASP A 603 -13.49 -8.00 -19.51
N LYS A 604 -13.42 -8.83 -18.45
CA LYS A 604 -14.02 -10.17 -18.44
C LYS A 604 -15.54 -10.20 -18.54
N LEU A 605 -16.22 -9.34 -17.79
CA LEU A 605 -17.69 -9.32 -17.80
C LEU A 605 -18.25 -8.77 -19.11
N ASN A 606 -17.47 -7.97 -19.86
CA ASN A 606 -17.88 -7.48 -21.17
C ASN A 606 -17.64 -8.51 -22.30
N GLU A 607 -16.66 -9.42 -22.13
CA GLU A 607 -16.35 -10.47 -23.11
C GLU A 607 -17.24 -11.73 -22.99
N GLY A 608 -18.03 -11.86 -21.92
CA GLY A 608 -18.76 -13.06 -21.52
C GLY A 608 -19.96 -13.50 -22.38
N GLY A 609 -19.98 -13.19 -23.68
CA GLY A 609 -20.90 -13.78 -24.64
C GLY A 609 -20.23 -14.92 -25.40
N ILE A 610 -20.92 -16.06 -25.61
CA ILE A 610 -20.49 -17.05 -26.60
C ILE A 610 -20.43 -16.32 -27.94
N ASN A 611 -19.22 -16.10 -28.48
CA ASN A 611 -19.05 -15.64 -29.85
C ASN A 611 -19.65 -16.72 -30.76
N ASN A 612 -20.82 -16.44 -31.34
CA ASN A 612 -21.43 -17.26 -32.39
C ASN A 612 -20.61 -17.20 -33.69
#